data_AF-A0AAJ6G380-F1
#
_entry.id   AF-A0AAJ6G380-F1
#
_cell.length_a   1.000
_cell.length_b   1.000
_cell.length_c   1.000
_cell.angle_alpha   90.00
_cell.angle_beta   90.00
_cell.angle_gamma   90.00
#
_symmetry.space_group_name_H-M   'P 1'
#
loop_
_entity.id
_entity.type
_entity.pdbx_description
1 polymer ?
#
loop_
_entity_poly.entity_id
_entity_poly.type
_entity_poly.pdbx_seq_one_letter_code
_entity_poly.pdbx_strand_id
1 'polypeptide(L)'
;MLRGQASKRSGAVTTGLRDFSGAYADRFREAGLTEAEDRGKLAGVLADFADDIDAVSRQAEEERQRISDHDAWKQREVQRNAFLESSGGITGLAVPLWEFATDREPSTTPITPKPLTAAFHARQRPHSAGGGDGSGKSSANPTHLRTFVSTTRSADHDGDTELQRLKAAWSTFKSSCS
;
A
#
# COMPACT_ATOMS: atom_id res chain seq x y z
N MET A 1 -2.35 -8.68 8.06
CA MET A 1 -1.38 -9.17 9.06
C MET A 1 -1.36 -8.30 10.34
N LEU A 2 -1.00 -7.02 10.29
CA LEU A 2 -0.89 -6.14 11.48
C LEU A 2 -2.15 -6.06 12.35
N ARG A 3 -3.34 -6.01 11.72
CA ARG A 3 -4.64 -6.09 12.43
C ARG A 3 -4.85 -7.45 13.08
N GLY A 4 -4.45 -8.55 12.42
CA GLY A 4 -4.54 -9.91 12.94
C GLY A 4 -3.65 -10.17 14.16
N GLN A 5 -2.55 -9.42 14.31
CA GLN A 5 -1.70 -9.49 15.50
C GLN A 5 -2.27 -8.76 16.72
N ALA A 6 -3.42 -8.06 16.60
CA ALA A 6 -3.98 -7.26 17.69
C ALA A 6 -4.31 -8.09 18.92
N SER A 7 -5.03 -9.18 18.74
CA SER A 7 -5.41 -10.05 19.85
C SER A 7 -4.20 -10.71 20.51
N LYS A 8 -3.21 -11.15 19.71
CA LYS A 8 -1.97 -11.78 20.19
C LYS A 8 -1.15 -10.82 21.05
N ARG A 9 -0.90 -9.60 20.55
CA ARG A 9 -0.11 -8.58 21.27
C ARG A 9 -0.85 -8.02 22.48
N SER A 10 -2.15 -7.75 22.35
CA SER A 10 -2.99 -7.30 23.48
C SER A 10 -3.07 -8.34 24.59
N GLY A 11 -3.23 -9.62 24.25
CA GLY A 11 -3.20 -10.73 25.21
C GLY A 11 -1.83 -10.86 25.90
N ALA A 12 -0.74 -10.65 25.16
CA ALA A 12 0.60 -10.63 25.71
C ALA A 12 0.79 -9.48 26.74
N VAL A 13 0.33 -8.27 26.40
CA VAL A 13 0.37 -7.11 27.33
C VAL A 13 -0.46 -7.39 28.58
N THR A 14 -1.68 -7.91 28.40
CA THR A 14 -2.57 -8.29 29.50
C THR A 14 -1.92 -9.32 30.41
N THR A 15 -1.23 -10.31 29.84
CA THR A 15 -0.48 -11.32 30.60
C THR A 15 0.68 -10.69 31.35
N GLY A 16 1.49 -9.85 30.70
CA GLY A 16 2.63 -9.16 31.30
C GLY A 16 2.24 -8.24 32.46
N LEU A 17 1.03 -7.68 32.44
CA LEU A 17 0.49 -6.83 33.51
C LEU A 17 -0.07 -7.60 34.72
N ARG A 18 -0.26 -8.93 34.62
CA ARG A 18 -0.73 -9.74 35.77
C ARG A 18 0.34 -9.76 36.85
N ASP A 19 -0.06 -9.38 38.07
CA ASP A 19 0.80 -9.24 39.25
C ASP A 19 1.92 -8.18 39.09
N PHE A 20 1.76 -7.27 38.13
CA PHE A 20 2.67 -6.15 37.89
C PHE A 20 2.14 -4.90 38.59
N SER A 21 2.92 -4.35 39.53
CA SER A 21 2.60 -3.09 40.23
C SER A 21 3.77 -2.12 40.28
N GLY A 22 3.45 -0.85 40.59
CA GLY A 22 4.41 0.25 40.65
C GLY A 22 4.58 0.99 39.33
N ALA A 23 5.41 2.03 39.33
CA ALA A 23 5.56 2.95 38.20
C ALA A 23 5.92 2.27 36.87
N TYR A 24 6.67 1.16 36.91
CA TYR A 24 7.01 0.39 35.71
C TYR A 24 5.80 -0.35 35.10
N ALA A 25 4.80 -0.74 35.90
CA ALA A 25 3.58 -1.35 35.39
C ALA A 25 2.77 -0.32 34.58
N ASP A 26 2.72 0.92 35.05
CA ASP A 26 2.03 2.01 34.35
C ASP A 26 2.73 2.35 33.03
N ARG A 27 4.06 2.47 33.04
CA ARG A 27 4.85 2.65 31.81
C ARG A 27 4.68 1.50 30.83
N PHE A 28 4.66 0.27 31.32
CA PHE A 28 4.42 -0.90 30.48
C PHE A 28 3.02 -0.85 29.82
N ARG A 29 2.00 -0.45 30.58
CA ARG A 29 0.63 -0.26 30.07
C ARG A 29 0.57 0.84 29.02
N GLU A 30 1.13 2.01 29.30
CA GLU A 30 1.21 3.15 28.37
C GLU A 30 1.92 2.78 27.07
N ALA A 31 3.05 2.06 27.17
CA ALA A 31 3.78 1.58 26.02
C ALA A 31 2.96 0.58 25.18
N GLY A 32 2.22 -0.33 25.83
CA GLY A 32 1.33 -1.27 25.15
C GLY A 32 0.16 -0.59 24.43
N LEU A 33 -0.46 0.43 25.04
CA LEU A 33 -1.51 1.23 24.40
C LEU A 33 -0.98 2.01 23.19
N THR A 34 0.17 2.67 23.37
CA THR A 34 0.84 3.42 22.29
C THR A 34 1.18 2.51 21.12
N GLU A 35 1.72 1.32 21.38
CA GLU A 35 1.98 0.30 20.34
C GLU A 35 0.71 -0.11 19.61
N ALA A 36 -0.38 -0.39 20.33
CA ALA A 36 -1.61 -0.86 19.72
C ALA A 36 -2.22 0.19 18.78
N GLU A 37 -2.23 1.45 19.20
CA GLU A 37 -2.68 2.58 18.39
C GLU A 37 -1.77 2.80 17.17
N ASP A 38 -0.44 2.78 17.36
CA ASP A 38 0.54 2.97 16.28
C ASP A 38 0.40 1.87 15.22
N ARG A 39 0.21 0.62 15.66
CA ARG A 39 -0.02 -0.52 14.77
C ARG A 39 -1.34 -0.38 13.99
N GLY A 40 -2.39 0.13 14.64
CA GLY A 40 -3.65 0.45 13.97
C GLY A 40 -3.47 1.50 12.88
N LYS A 41 -2.75 2.60 13.19
CA LYS A 41 -2.43 3.67 12.24
C LYS A 41 -1.58 3.17 11.07
N LEU A 42 -0.51 2.42 11.35
CA LEU A 42 0.33 1.82 10.31
C LEU A 42 -0.48 0.91 9.39
N ALA A 43 -1.38 0.09 9.96
CA ALA A 43 -2.25 -0.78 9.17
C ALA A 43 -3.27 0.01 8.33
N GLY A 44 -3.68 1.20 8.75
CA GLY A 44 -4.48 2.13 7.95
C GLY A 44 -3.68 2.67 6.78
N VAL A 45 -2.53 3.29 7.05
CA VAL A 45 -1.64 3.86 6.02
C VAL A 45 -1.26 2.84 4.94
N LEU A 46 -0.96 1.59 5.33
CA LEU A 46 -0.65 0.54 4.36
C LEU A 46 -1.85 0.07 3.55
N ALA A 47 -3.08 0.15 4.10
CA ALA A 47 -4.30 -0.16 3.36
C ALA A 47 -4.59 0.94 2.33
N ASP A 48 -4.55 2.21 2.75
CA ASP A 48 -4.75 3.36 1.87
C ASP A 48 -3.71 3.35 0.73
N PHE A 49 -2.46 2.99 1.04
CA PHE A 49 -1.40 2.86 0.03
C PHE A 49 -1.64 1.72 -0.97
N ALA A 50 -2.25 0.62 -0.53
CA ALA A 50 -2.64 -0.46 -1.45
C ALA A 50 -3.76 0.00 -2.38
N ASP A 51 -4.76 0.71 -1.86
CA ASP A 51 -5.86 1.27 -2.66
C ASP A 51 -5.31 2.28 -3.70
N ASP A 52 -4.33 3.11 -3.31
CA ASP A 52 -3.64 4.04 -4.23
C ASP A 52 -2.87 3.28 -5.34
N ILE A 53 -2.21 2.16 -5.03
CA ILE A 53 -1.53 1.30 -6.03
C ILE A 53 -2.54 0.73 -7.02
N ASP A 54 -3.68 0.23 -6.55
CA ASP A 54 -4.72 -0.33 -7.41
C ASP A 54 -5.31 0.74 -8.33
N ALA A 55 -5.54 1.94 -7.81
CA ALA A 55 -6.01 3.08 -8.59
C ALA A 55 -5.01 3.49 -9.69
N VAL A 56 -3.72 3.57 -9.37
CA VAL A 56 -2.66 3.88 -10.34
C VAL A 56 -2.51 2.76 -11.38
N SER A 57 -2.64 1.50 -10.96
CA SER A 57 -2.57 0.36 -11.87
C SER A 57 -3.71 0.38 -12.88
N ARG A 58 -4.94 0.73 -12.45
CA ARG A 58 -6.08 0.93 -13.35
C ARG A 58 -5.85 2.09 -14.33
N GLN A 59 -5.33 3.22 -13.85
CA GLN A 59 -4.99 4.36 -14.72
C GLN A 59 -3.95 3.99 -15.78
N ALA A 60 -2.96 3.18 -15.42
CA ALA A 60 -1.95 2.71 -16.38
C ALA A 60 -2.55 1.80 -17.46
N GLU A 61 -3.52 0.95 -17.09
CA GLU A 61 -4.21 0.10 -18.06
C GLU A 61 -5.14 0.90 -18.99
N GLU A 62 -5.86 1.88 -18.44
CA GLU A 62 -6.68 2.82 -19.22
C GLU A 62 -5.81 3.59 -20.24
N GLU A 63 -4.60 4.00 -19.86
CA GLU A 63 -3.67 4.66 -20.79
C GLU A 63 -3.16 3.71 -21.89
N ARG A 64 -2.83 2.46 -21.55
CA ARG A 64 -2.43 1.45 -22.56
C ARG A 64 -3.55 1.21 -23.57
N GLN A 65 -4.79 1.11 -23.09
CA GLN A 65 -5.95 0.95 -23.96
C GLN A 65 -6.12 2.18 -24.87
N ARG A 66 -6.01 3.40 -24.31
CA ARG A 66 -6.08 4.65 -25.08
C ARG A 66 -5.02 4.71 -26.19
N ILE A 67 -3.78 4.30 -25.89
CA ILE A 67 -2.69 4.24 -26.87
C ILE A 67 -3.01 3.21 -27.96
N SER A 68 -3.43 2.01 -27.57
CA SER A 68 -3.81 0.95 -28.52
C SER A 68 -4.96 1.37 -29.44
N ASP A 69 -5.99 2.01 -28.90
CA ASP A 69 -7.14 2.50 -29.67
C ASP A 69 -6.72 3.60 -30.65
N HIS A 70 -5.83 4.50 -30.21
CA HIS A 70 -5.28 5.56 -31.06
C HIS A 70 -4.45 5.00 -32.21
N ASP A 71 -3.58 4.02 -31.92
CA ASP A 71 -2.75 3.36 -32.94
C ASP A 71 -3.61 2.58 -33.94
N ALA A 72 -4.64 1.87 -33.46
CA ALA A 72 -5.60 1.17 -34.33
C ALA A 72 -6.39 2.16 -35.21
N TRP A 73 -6.81 3.30 -34.66
CA TRP A 73 -7.47 4.35 -35.43
C TRP A 73 -6.55 4.94 -36.50
N LYS A 74 -5.29 5.23 -36.19
CA LYS A 74 -4.28 5.69 -37.16
C LYS A 74 -4.07 4.71 -38.30
N GLN A 75 -4.01 3.41 -38.00
CA GLN A 75 -3.89 2.38 -39.05
C GLN A 75 -5.08 2.39 -40.00
N ARG A 76 -6.30 2.53 -39.46
CA ARG A 76 -7.52 2.67 -40.28
C ARG A 76 -7.50 3.95 -41.11
N GLU A 77 -7.05 5.07 -40.53
CA GLU A 77 -6.92 6.34 -41.25
C GLU A 77 -5.96 6.24 -42.45
N VAL A 78 -4.78 5.62 -42.26
CA VAL A 78 -3.82 5.39 -43.34
C VAL A 78 -4.41 4.53 -44.46
N GLN A 79 -5.12 3.45 -44.10
CA GLN A 79 -5.80 2.60 -45.09
C GLN A 79 -6.86 3.37 -45.88
N ARG A 80 -7.64 4.23 -45.22
CA ARG A 80 -8.63 5.11 -45.88
C ARG A 80 -7.96 6.08 -46.84
N ASN A 81 -6.88 6.75 -46.42
CA ASN A 81 -6.18 7.71 -47.27
C ASN A 81 -5.58 7.01 -48.50
N ALA A 82 -4.97 5.84 -48.34
CA ALA A 82 -4.45 5.04 -49.45
C ALA A 82 -5.55 4.57 -50.42
N PHE A 83 -6.74 4.21 -49.90
CA PHE A 83 -7.88 3.86 -50.74
C PHE A 83 -8.38 5.08 -51.55
N LEU A 84 -8.49 6.25 -50.92
CA LEU A 84 -8.89 7.49 -51.60
C LEU A 84 -7.90 7.88 -52.71
N GLU A 85 -6.60 7.80 -52.43
CA GLU A 85 -5.53 8.08 -53.41
C GLU A 85 -5.56 7.09 -54.59
N SER A 86 -5.70 5.78 -54.31
CA SER A 86 -5.75 4.75 -55.36
C SER A 86 -7.04 4.77 -56.19
N SER A 87 -8.15 5.27 -55.63
CA SER A 87 -9.42 5.44 -56.35
C SER A 87 -9.45 6.64 -57.31
N GLY A 88 -8.36 7.42 -57.39
CA GLY A 88 -8.24 8.57 -58.29
C GLY A 88 -9.22 9.71 -58.01
N GLY A 89 -9.75 9.80 -56.78
CA GLY A 89 -10.71 10.84 -56.40
C GLY A 89 -12.10 10.68 -57.02
N ILE A 90 -12.45 9.49 -57.56
CA ILE A 90 -13.80 9.23 -58.06
C ILE A 90 -14.76 9.15 -56.86
N THR A 91 -15.39 10.28 -56.58
CA THR A 91 -16.43 10.54 -55.56
C THR A 91 -17.71 9.68 -55.68
N GLY A 92 -17.70 8.66 -56.55
CA GLY A 92 -18.85 7.82 -56.90
C GLY A 92 -18.77 6.34 -56.49
N LEU A 93 -17.62 5.84 -56.00
CA LEU A 93 -17.65 4.62 -55.20
C LEU A 93 -18.15 5.06 -53.82
N ALA A 94 -19.36 4.63 -53.46
CA ALA A 94 -20.00 4.93 -52.19
C ALA A 94 -19.16 4.38 -51.03
N VAL A 95 -18.05 5.04 -50.68
CA VAL A 95 -17.46 4.89 -49.37
C VAL A 95 -18.53 5.40 -48.42
N PRO A 96 -19.05 4.56 -47.53
CA PRO A 96 -20.22 4.94 -46.79
C PRO A 96 -19.88 6.15 -45.93
N LEU A 97 -20.45 7.33 -46.24
CA LEU A 97 -20.21 8.56 -45.50
C LEU A 97 -20.52 8.40 -43.99
N TRP A 98 -21.35 7.41 -43.63
CA TRP A 98 -21.63 7.04 -42.25
C TRP A 98 -20.40 6.48 -41.53
N GLU A 99 -19.55 5.72 -42.21
CA GLU A 99 -18.34 5.11 -41.65
C GLU A 99 -17.30 6.18 -41.24
N PHE A 100 -17.22 7.28 -42.01
CA PHE A 100 -16.43 8.46 -41.66
C PHE A 100 -17.04 9.29 -40.52
N ALA A 101 -18.37 9.35 -40.43
CA ALA A 101 -19.05 10.12 -39.40
C ALA A 101 -18.97 9.45 -38.01
N THR A 102 -18.81 8.12 -37.97
CA THR A 102 -18.79 7.33 -36.73
C THR A 102 -17.38 6.99 -36.21
N ASP A 103 -16.35 6.91 -37.05
CA ASP A 103 -14.98 6.56 -36.63
C ASP A 103 -14.18 7.81 -36.19
N ARG A 104 -14.64 8.44 -35.10
CA ARG A 104 -13.97 9.60 -34.48
C ARG A 104 -12.64 9.19 -33.86
N GLU A 105 -11.66 10.10 -33.93
CA GLU A 105 -10.36 9.91 -33.28
C GLU A 105 -10.54 9.69 -31.77
N PRO A 106 -9.94 8.61 -31.20
CA PRO A 106 -9.88 8.41 -29.76
C PRO A 106 -9.17 9.57 -29.06
N SER A 107 -9.45 9.77 -27.77
CA SER A 107 -8.82 10.83 -26.99
C SER A 107 -7.29 10.75 -27.04
N THR A 108 -6.65 11.89 -27.30
CA THR A 108 -5.19 12.05 -27.31
C THR A 108 -4.64 12.53 -25.97
N THR A 109 -5.51 12.83 -25.00
CA THR A 109 -5.09 13.36 -23.69
C THR A 109 -4.47 12.24 -22.86
N PRO A 110 -3.18 12.33 -22.47
CA PRO A 110 -2.53 11.29 -21.68
C PRO A 110 -3.07 11.22 -20.25
N ILE A 111 -3.26 10.01 -19.73
CA ILE A 111 -3.53 9.79 -18.31
C ILE A 111 -2.19 9.76 -17.58
N THR A 112 -1.91 10.79 -16.78
CA THR A 112 -0.69 10.84 -15.96
C THR A 112 -0.96 10.23 -14.59
N PRO A 113 -0.30 9.11 -14.22
CA PRO A 113 -0.50 8.50 -12.92
C PRO A 113 -0.02 9.42 -11.80
N LYS A 114 -0.75 9.42 -10.68
CA LYS A 114 -0.37 10.19 -9.48
C LYS A 114 0.87 9.56 -8.83
N PRO A 115 1.86 10.36 -8.37
CA PRO A 115 2.95 9.86 -7.54
C PRO A 115 2.42 9.23 -6.24
N LEU A 116 2.85 8.00 -5.97
CA LEU A 116 2.49 7.25 -4.78
C LEU A 116 3.42 7.63 -3.61
N THR A 117 2.86 7.94 -2.44
CA THR A 117 3.65 8.23 -1.24
C THR A 117 2.88 7.82 0.01
N ALA A 118 3.54 7.12 0.91
CA ALA A 118 3.04 6.80 2.24
C ALA A 118 4.14 7.03 3.27
N ALA A 119 3.80 7.62 4.41
CA ALA A 119 4.74 7.89 5.49
C ALA A 119 4.13 7.52 6.84
N PHE A 120 4.92 6.88 7.69
CA PHE A 120 4.53 6.52 9.05
C PHE A 120 5.74 6.60 9.98
N HIS A 121 5.51 7.15 11.18
CA HIS A 121 6.51 7.21 12.24
C HIS A 121 5.88 6.71 13.54
N ALA A 122 6.52 5.72 14.16
CA ALA A 122 6.08 5.23 15.46
C ALA A 122 6.41 6.27 16.54
N ARG A 123 5.52 6.40 17.54
CA ARG A 123 5.77 7.26 18.70
C ARG A 123 6.87 6.65 19.57
N GLN A 124 7.69 7.52 20.17
CA GLN A 124 8.66 7.09 21.17
C GLN A 124 7.94 6.48 22.39
N ARG A 125 8.53 5.42 22.94
CA ARG A 125 8.04 4.74 24.14
C ARG A 125 9.16 4.74 25.18
N PRO A 126 9.16 5.68 26.14
CA PRO A 126 10.22 5.77 27.14
C PRO A 126 10.21 4.53 28.05
N HIS A 127 11.40 3.98 28.30
CA HIS A 127 11.59 2.78 29.13
C HIS A 127 11.88 3.11 30.60
N SER A 128 12.23 4.36 30.90
CA SER A 128 12.51 4.83 32.26
C SER A 128 11.29 5.55 32.85
N ALA A 129 11.01 5.30 34.14
CA ALA A 129 10.14 6.16 34.91
C ALA A 129 10.89 7.48 35.17
N GLY A 130 10.68 8.49 34.32
CA GLY A 130 11.36 9.78 34.49
C GLY A 130 10.98 10.49 35.80
N GLY A 131 11.96 11.17 36.41
CA GLY A 131 11.74 12.25 37.38
C GLY A 131 11.51 11.89 38.85
N GLY A 132 11.73 10.64 39.26
CA GLY A 132 11.67 10.26 40.67
C GLY A 132 12.66 9.15 40.96
N ASP A 133 13.26 9.20 42.15
CA ASP A 133 14.14 8.17 42.69
C ASP A 133 13.58 6.79 42.35
N GLY A 134 14.40 5.88 41.82
CA GLY A 134 14.02 4.49 41.54
C GLY A 134 13.65 3.67 42.79
N SER A 135 13.24 4.35 43.87
CA SER A 135 12.90 3.88 45.20
C SER A 135 11.49 3.32 45.32
N GLY A 136 10.64 3.50 44.30
CA GLY A 136 9.34 2.84 44.23
C GLY A 136 9.48 1.33 44.05
N LYS A 137 9.06 0.52 45.03
CA LYS A 137 8.96 -0.94 44.85
C LYS A 137 8.07 -1.25 43.66
N SER A 138 8.62 -1.97 42.68
CA SER A 138 7.84 -2.54 41.58
C SER A 138 7.81 -4.05 41.74
N SER A 139 6.61 -4.64 41.70
CA SER A 139 6.45 -6.09 41.62
C SER A 139 6.27 -6.47 40.16
N ALA A 140 6.91 -7.53 39.70
CA ALA A 140 6.56 -8.13 38.41
C ALA A 140 6.78 -9.63 38.50
N ASN A 141 5.92 -10.41 37.84
CA ASN A 141 6.13 -11.85 37.71
C ASN A 141 7.05 -12.12 36.50
N PRO A 142 8.28 -12.62 36.71
CA PRO A 142 9.23 -12.84 35.62
C PRO A 142 8.72 -13.83 34.57
N THR A 143 7.88 -14.80 34.97
CA THR A 143 7.28 -15.77 34.04
C THR A 143 6.31 -15.07 33.08
N HIS A 144 5.45 -14.18 33.58
CA HIS A 144 4.54 -13.42 32.73
C HIS A 144 5.28 -12.49 31.75
N LEU A 145 6.36 -11.84 32.21
CA LEU A 145 7.19 -10.99 31.36
C LEU A 145 7.90 -11.80 30.27
N ARG A 146 8.41 -12.99 30.59
CA ARG A 146 9.02 -13.89 29.57
C ARG A 146 8.00 -14.33 28.53
N THR A 147 6.77 -14.65 28.95
CA THR A 147 5.68 -14.98 28.02
C THR A 147 5.30 -13.80 27.12
N PHE A 148 5.26 -12.58 27.68
CA PHE A 148 5.08 -11.37 26.88
C PHE A 148 6.17 -11.24 25.81
N VAL A 149 7.44 -11.33 26.22
CA VAL A 149 8.61 -11.21 25.33
C VAL A 149 8.62 -12.28 24.25
N SER A 150 8.33 -13.54 24.58
CA SER A 150 8.30 -14.62 23.58
C SER A 150 7.19 -14.41 22.55
N THR A 151 6.01 -13.97 23.01
CA THR A 151 4.85 -13.73 22.16
C THR A 151 5.07 -12.54 21.22
N THR A 152 5.62 -11.44 21.74
CA THR A 152 5.91 -10.24 20.93
C THR A 152 7.05 -10.48 19.95
N ARG A 153 8.12 -11.19 20.33
CA ARG A 153 9.21 -11.57 19.41
C ARG A 153 8.72 -12.44 18.25
N SER A 154 7.85 -13.41 18.52
CA SER A 154 7.23 -14.19 17.45
C SER A 154 6.41 -13.30 16.53
N ALA A 155 5.65 -12.36 17.08
CA ALA A 155 4.87 -11.41 16.28
C ALA A 155 5.78 -10.46 15.46
N ASP A 156 6.93 -10.03 16.00
CA ASP A 156 7.90 -9.21 15.27
C ASP A 156 8.53 -10.00 14.11
N HIS A 157 8.85 -11.28 14.33
CA HIS A 157 9.38 -12.17 13.28
C HIS A 157 8.40 -12.36 12.11
N ASP A 158 7.11 -12.57 12.42
CA ASP A 158 6.07 -12.62 11.39
C ASP A 158 6.05 -11.30 10.58
N GLY A 159 6.23 -10.16 11.26
CA GLY A 159 6.23 -8.83 10.64
C GLY A 159 7.43 -8.59 9.74
N ASP A 160 8.62 -9.00 10.18
CA ASP A 160 9.84 -8.93 9.38
C ASP A 160 9.72 -9.80 8.12
N THR A 161 9.14 -10.98 8.23
CA THR A 161 8.89 -11.86 7.07
C THR A 161 8.06 -11.16 5.99
N GLU A 162 6.97 -10.48 6.37
CA GLU A 162 6.16 -9.72 5.40
C GLU A 162 6.92 -8.51 4.83
N LEU A 163 7.72 -7.82 5.65
CA LEU A 163 8.56 -6.73 5.17
C LEU A 163 9.58 -7.21 4.12
N GLN A 164 10.19 -8.38 4.32
CA GLN A 164 11.10 -8.97 3.34
C GLN A 164 10.38 -9.32 2.03
N ARG A 165 9.16 -9.87 2.11
CA ARG A 165 8.33 -10.12 0.92
C ARG A 165 8.01 -8.85 0.15
N LEU A 166 7.64 -7.78 0.85
CA LEU A 166 7.38 -6.48 0.23
C LEU A 166 8.62 -5.92 -0.48
N LYS A 167 9.79 -5.99 0.18
CA LYS A 167 11.06 -5.55 -0.41
C LYS A 167 11.44 -6.35 -1.65
N ALA A 168 11.23 -7.66 -1.63
CA ALA A 168 11.47 -8.52 -2.79
C ALA A 168 10.54 -8.16 -3.95
N ALA A 169 9.24 -8.03 -3.70
CA ALA A 169 8.25 -7.63 -4.71
C ALA A 169 8.59 -6.26 -5.32
N TRP A 170 8.98 -5.29 -4.50
CA TRP A 170 9.44 -3.98 -4.97
C TRP A 170 10.69 -4.06 -5.85
N SER A 171 11.66 -4.91 -5.47
CA SER A 171 12.85 -5.14 -6.29
C SER A 171 12.50 -5.72 -7.66
N THR A 172 11.62 -6.73 -7.69
CA THR A 172 11.14 -7.34 -8.95
C THR A 172 10.41 -6.32 -9.81
N PHE A 173 9.51 -5.52 -9.23
CA PHE A 173 8.79 -4.46 -9.95
C PHE A 173 9.75 -3.45 -10.59
N LYS A 174 10.77 -2.99 -9.85
CA LYS A 174 11.77 -2.08 -10.41
C LYS A 174 12.55 -2.72 -11.55
N SER A 175 12.90 -4.00 -11.46
CA SER A 175 13.61 -4.71 -12.53
C SER A 175 12.76 -4.95 -13.78
N SER A 176 11.43 -4.97 -13.67
CA SER A 176 10.54 -5.05 -14.84
C SER A 176 10.27 -3.69 -15.50
N CYS A 177 10.63 -2.59 -14.85
CA CYS A 177 10.44 -1.23 -15.38
C CYS A 177 11.71 -0.66 -16.06
N SER A 178 12.83 -1.37 -15.99
CA SER A 178 14.10 -1.06 -16.67
C SER A 178 14.21 -1.85 -17.96
#